data_AF-A0A1W1WBS2-F1
#
_entry.id   AF-A0A1W1WBS2-F1
#
_cell.length_a   1.000
_cell.length_b   1.000
_cell.length_c   1.000
_cell.angle_alpha   90.00
_cell.angle_beta   90.00
_cell.angle_gamma   90.00
#
_symmetry.space_group_name_H-M   'P 1'
#
loop_
_entity.id
_entity.type
_entity.pdbx_description
1 polymer ?
#
loop_
_entity_poly.entity_id
_entity_poly.type
_entity_poly.pdbx_seq_one_letter_code
_entity_poly.pdbx_strand_id
1 'polypeptide(L)'
;MSEWTFRPSGDAEDRFIIEGPFDGEDLYVRFGAYFPGNSRALLLPQGETPREIEWKDLKTIQLQAGDRLQLPGNPTSVGPLEHVMTRLLAEDGCPWDREQTPLSLLRYLLDESYEASEAIVAGDEAGLADELGDVLLQVVFHSAIAKTFSLADVVHGQVAKLIRRHPHVFSDEHGATASAVASQWEQLKTLDPPRTHAAEWVYPSLVWARRLGKRGILPTSNVFEAVSELLKVYIGNGEGKLEETLADAAWAVADVSRQYHQDAEWSLWTRLAFFSNGMNFS
;
A
#
# COMPACT_ATOMS: atom_id res chain seq x y z
N MET A 1 15.11 16.69 27.04
CA MET A 1 14.03 16.30 26.12
C MET A 1 13.11 15.39 26.92
N SER A 2 11.94 15.88 27.30
CA SER A 2 10.92 15.09 27.98
C SER A 2 10.54 13.90 27.12
N GLU A 3 10.40 12.71 27.72
CA GLU A 3 9.88 11.54 27.02
C GLU A 3 8.40 11.76 26.73
N TRP A 4 8.07 11.86 25.44
CA TRP A 4 6.71 11.95 24.97
C TRP A 4 6.12 10.55 24.88
N THR A 5 4.98 10.31 25.54
CA THR A 5 4.23 9.07 25.38
C THR A 5 2.94 9.32 24.62
N PHE A 6 2.84 8.68 23.45
CA PHE A 6 1.63 8.67 22.62
C PHE A 6 0.76 7.49 23.03
N ARG A 7 -0.53 7.73 23.28
CA ARG A 7 -1.50 6.68 23.60
C ARG A 7 -2.82 6.87 22.85
N PRO A 8 -3.47 5.78 22.40
CA PRO A 8 -4.85 5.86 21.92
C PRO A 8 -5.77 6.32 23.04
N SER A 9 -6.75 7.17 22.74
CA SER A 9 -7.67 7.73 23.74
C SER A 9 -8.57 6.69 24.41
N GLY A 10 -8.71 5.50 23.81
CA GLY A 10 -9.61 4.45 24.30
C GLY A 10 -11.09 4.67 23.93
N ASP A 11 -11.41 5.78 23.25
CA ASP A 11 -12.75 6.15 22.81
C ASP A 11 -12.94 5.80 21.32
N ALA A 12 -14.19 5.62 20.87
CA ALA A 12 -14.54 5.20 19.51
C ALA A 12 -14.27 6.24 18.40
N GLU A 13 -13.83 7.44 18.79
CA GLU A 13 -13.37 8.47 17.86
C GLU A 13 -11.84 8.44 17.90
N ASP A 14 -11.19 8.20 16.75
CA ASP A 14 -9.74 8.04 16.56
C ASP A 14 -8.92 9.26 17.00
N ARG A 15 -8.90 9.50 18.30
CA ARG A 15 -8.22 10.59 18.99
C ARG A 15 -7.00 10.02 19.72
N PHE A 16 -5.95 10.81 19.80
CA PHE A 16 -4.72 10.42 20.49
C PHE A 16 -4.40 11.40 21.60
N ILE A 17 -3.74 10.88 22.64
CA ILE A 17 -3.36 11.65 23.81
C ILE A 17 -1.86 11.85 23.79
N ILE A 18 -1.45 13.10 23.97
CA ILE A 18 -0.09 13.46 24.33
C ILE A 18 -0.04 13.76 25.82
N GLU A 19 0.90 13.14 26.53
CA GLU A 19 1.14 13.38 27.95
C GLU A 19 2.39 14.25 28.15
N GLY A 20 2.28 15.23 29.04
CA GLY A 20 3.35 16.19 29.36
C GLY A 20 4.56 15.60 30.10
N PRO A 21 5.60 16.43 30.37
CA PRO A 21 5.59 17.89 30.23
C PRO A 21 6.11 18.39 28.87
N PHE A 22 5.45 19.42 28.31
CA PHE A 22 5.88 20.09 27.08
C PHE A 22 5.26 21.49 26.89
N ASP A 23 5.86 22.27 25.99
CA ASP A 23 5.33 23.54 25.51
C ASP A 23 4.54 23.38 24.20
N GLY A 24 3.54 24.24 24.00
CA GLY A 24 2.71 24.23 22.81
C GLY A 24 3.40 24.77 21.55
N GLU A 25 4.57 25.40 21.68
CA GLU A 25 5.35 25.88 20.54
C GLU A 25 6.05 24.71 19.83
N ASP A 26 6.63 23.76 20.56
CA ASP A 26 7.21 22.52 20.03
C ASP A 26 6.12 21.65 19.37
N LEU A 27 4.92 21.56 19.96
CA LEU A 27 3.78 20.93 19.30
C LEU A 27 3.39 21.63 17.99
N TYR A 28 3.38 22.96 17.98
CA TYR A 28 3.06 23.70 16.77
C TYR A 28 4.16 23.56 15.71
N VAL A 29 5.42 23.50 16.08
CA VAL A 29 6.52 23.24 15.13
C VAL A 29 6.36 21.86 14.50
N ARG A 30 6.02 20.84 15.30
CA ARG A 30 5.89 19.45 14.84
C ARG A 30 4.61 19.18 14.07
N PHE A 31 3.50 19.75 14.53
CA PHE A 31 2.17 19.39 14.05
C PHE A 31 1.38 20.56 13.46
N GLY A 32 1.85 21.79 13.66
CA GLY A 32 1.09 23.01 13.39
C GLY A 32 0.64 23.15 11.94
N ALA A 33 1.45 22.66 10.99
CA ALA A 33 1.14 22.69 9.56
C ALA A 33 0.00 21.74 9.17
N TYR A 34 -0.29 20.71 9.98
CA TYR A 34 -1.26 19.67 9.64
C TYR A 34 -2.68 19.97 10.09
N PHE A 35 -2.89 21.02 10.88
CA PHE A 35 -4.21 21.37 11.40
C PHE A 35 -4.54 22.86 11.11
N PRO A 36 -5.71 23.13 10.50
CA PRO A 36 -6.29 24.47 10.41
C PRO A 36 -6.37 25.15 11.77
N GLY A 37 -6.26 26.49 11.80
CA GLY A 37 -6.26 27.25 13.05
C GLY A 37 -7.54 27.10 13.89
N ASN A 38 -8.66 26.73 13.28
CA ASN A 38 -9.94 26.47 13.96
C ASN A 38 -10.17 24.99 14.33
N SER A 39 -9.19 24.11 14.10
CA SER A 39 -9.27 22.72 14.55
C SER A 39 -9.36 22.66 16.07
N ARG A 40 -10.19 21.76 16.58
CA ARG A 40 -10.47 21.61 18.01
C ARG A 40 -9.60 20.53 18.61
N ALA A 41 -9.04 20.82 19.78
CA ALA A 41 -8.37 19.85 20.64
C ALA A 41 -8.94 19.92 22.05
N LEU A 42 -8.82 18.84 22.82
CA LEU A 42 -9.31 18.76 24.18
C LEU A 42 -8.13 18.70 25.15
N LEU A 43 -7.95 19.77 25.93
CA LEU A 43 -7.00 19.80 27.02
C LEU A 43 -7.62 19.12 28.24
N LEU A 44 -6.90 18.19 28.85
CA LEU A 44 -7.27 17.42 30.03
C LEU A 44 -6.21 17.63 31.13
N PRO A 45 -6.28 18.71 31.90
CA PRO A 45 -5.33 18.95 32.98
C PRO A 45 -5.54 17.95 34.14
N GLN A 46 -4.48 17.61 34.86
CA GLN A 46 -4.55 16.67 35.97
C GLN A 46 -5.36 17.25 37.13
N GLY A 47 -6.51 16.64 37.43
CA GLY A 47 -7.36 17.06 38.55
C GLY A 47 -8.24 18.29 38.26
N GLU A 48 -8.25 18.78 37.02
CA GLU A 48 -9.13 19.86 36.57
C GLU A 48 -10.12 19.37 35.49
N THR A 49 -11.11 20.22 35.18
CA THR A 49 -12.10 19.91 34.15
C THR A 49 -11.48 20.01 32.75
N PRO A 50 -11.75 19.04 31.86
CA PRO A 50 -11.33 19.13 30.47
C PRO A 50 -11.89 20.37 29.78
N ARG A 51 -11.08 21.03 28.95
CA ARG A 51 -11.50 22.21 28.18
C ARG A 51 -11.08 22.10 26.73
N GLU A 52 -11.98 22.51 25.85
CA GLU A 52 -11.71 22.56 24.42
C GLU A 52 -10.87 23.79 24.09
N ILE A 53 -9.95 23.64 23.15
CA ILE A 53 -9.08 24.69 22.64
C ILE A 53 -9.14 24.71 21.12
N GLU A 54 -8.94 25.88 20.51
CA GLU A 54 -8.68 25.98 19.08
C GLU A 54 -7.18 25.86 18.80
N TRP A 55 -6.82 25.27 17.67
CA TRP A 55 -5.44 24.98 17.29
C TRP A 55 -4.57 26.24 17.18
N LYS A 56 -5.16 27.38 16.79
CA LYS A 56 -4.50 28.69 16.76
C LYS A 56 -3.97 29.10 18.15
N ASP A 57 -4.59 28.62 19.22
CA ASP A 57 -4.25 28.95 20.60
C ASP A 57 -3.20 27.98 21.19
N LEU A 58 -2.84 26.91 20.46
CA LEU A 58 -1.95 25.84 20.94
C LEU A 58 -0.61 26.37 21.46
N LYS A 59 -0.01 27.33 20.77
CA LYS A 59 1.29 27.94 21.15
C LYS A 59 1.30 28.54 22.55
N THR A 60 0.13 28.86 23.09
CA THR A 60 -0.01 29.50 24.40
C THR A 60 -0.11 28.50 25.55
N ILE A 61 -0.12 27.20 25.24
CA ILE A 61 -0.37 26.13 26.21
C ILE A 61 0.96 25.61 26.76
N GLN A 62 0.97 25.32 28.06
CA GLN A 62 2.03 24.57 28.72
C GLN A 62 1.41 23.41 29.49
N LEU A 63 1.87 22.19 29.21
CA LEU A 63 1.44 21.00 29.95
C LEU A 63 2.41 20.67 31.08
N GLN A 64 1.84 20.42 32.25
CA GLN A 64 2.57 19.85 33.38
C GLN A 64 2.68 18.32 33.24
N ALA A 65 3.54 17.71 34.06
CA ALA A 65 3.62 16.26 34.13
C ALA A 65 2.26 15.68 34.61
N GLY A 66 1.65 14.82 33.79
CA GLY A 66 0.33 14.24 34.06
C GLY A 66 -0.85 14.95 33.37
N ASP A 67 -0.63 16.14 32.81
CA ASP A 67 -1.60 16.76 31.91
C ASP A 67 -1.64 16.01 30.58
N ARG A 68 -2.82 15.98 29.97
CA ARG A 68 -3.07 15.29 28.71
C ARG A 68 -3.66 16.25 27.69
N LEU A 69 -3.19 16.21 26.46
CA LEU A 69 -3.80 16.88 25.33
C LEU A 69 -4.33 15.84 24.37
N GLN A 70 -5.64 15.78 24.23
CA GLN A 70 -6.30 14.94 23.24
C GLN A 70 -6.44 15.73 21.95
N LEU A 71 -5.84 15.18 20.90
CA LEU A 71 -5.74 15.79 19.60
C LEU A 71 -6.60 15.01 18.59
N PRO A 72 -7.15 15.69 17.55
CA PRO A 72 -7.82 15.01 16.46
C PRO A 72 -6.78 14.20 15.66
N GLY A 73 -6.94 12.88 15.52
CA GLY A 73 -6.19 12.00 14.59
C GLY A 73 -4.66 12.01 14.67
N ASN A 74 -4.06 10.89 15.10
CA ASN A 74 -2.64 10.68 15.45
C ASN A 74 -1.58 11.15 14.39
N PRO A 75 -0.59 12.00 14.76
CA PRO A 75 0.41 12.57 13.87
C PRO A 75 1.64 11.70 13.64
N THR A 76 1.71 10.52 14.27
CA THR A 76 2.62 9.44 13.88
C THR A 76 1.88 8.33 13.12
N SER A 77 0.61 8.54 12.75
CA SER A 77 -0.17 7.66 11.87
C SER A 77 -0.64 8.43 10.63
N VAL A 78 -1.53 7.81 9.85
CA VAL A 78 -2.19 8.40 8.68
C VAL A 78 -3.12 9.59 8.99
N GLY A 79 -3.35 9.94 10.27
CA GLY A 79 -4.34 10.95 10.68
C GLY A 79 -4.16 12.35 10.06
N PRO A 80 -2.97 12.96 10.08
CA PRO A 80 -2.68 14.20 9.36
C PRO A 80 -2.98 14.12 7.87
N LEU A 81 -2.66 13.00 7.24
CA LEU A 81 -2.88 12.79 5.82
C LEU A 81 -4.38 12.69 5.50
N GLU A 82 -5.15 11.97 6.31
CA GLU A 82 -6.61 11.94 6.21
C GLU A 82 -7.23 13.33 6.41
N HIS A 83 -6.70 14.11 7.35
CA HIS A 83 -7.17 15.47 7.59
C HIS A 83 -6.91 16.38 6.39
N VAL A 84 -5.67 16.37 5.88
CA VAL A 84 -5.30 17.11 4.66
C VAL A 84 -6.18 16.67 3.49
N MET A 85 -6.35 15.37 3.28
CA MET A 85 -7.22 14.83 2.23
C MET A 85 -8.67 15.31 2.38
N THR A 86 -9.21 15.31 3.61
CA THR A 86 -10.55 15.83 3.89
C THR A 86 -10.66 17.31 3.54
N ARG A 87 -9.64 18.12 3.87
CA ARG A 87 -9.62 19.53 3.51
C ARG A 87 -9.52 19.73 2.00
N LEU A 88 -8.70 18.95 1.30
CA LEU A 88 -8.55 19.00 -0.16
C LEU A 88 -9.89 18.67 -0.86
N LEU A 89 -10.67 17.73 -0.32
CA LEU A 89 -11.94 17.30 -0.90
C LEU A 89 -13.17 18.14 -0.47
N ALA A 90 -13.02 19.07 0.49
CA ALA A 90 -14.09 19.95 0.92
C ALA A 90 -14.59 20.87 -0.21
N GLU A 91 -15.79 21.44 -0.09
CA GLU A 91 -16.42 22.25 -1.16
C GLU A 91 -15.54 23.41 -1.66
N ASP A 92 -14.85 24.07 -0.72
CA ASP A 92 -13.87 25.15 -0.94
C ASP A 92 -12.42 24.65 -1.00
N GLY A 93 -12.24 23.34 -1.24
CA GLY A 93 -10.96 22.65 -1.36
C GLY A 93 -10.39 22.71 -2.78
N CYS A 94 -9.50 21.77 -3.08
CA CYS A 94 -8.85 21.68 -4.38
C CYS A 94 -9.85 21.15 -5.43
N PRO A 95 -10.15 21.90 -6.51
CA PRO A 95 -11.11 21.46 -7.51
C PRO A 95 -10.63 20.21 -8.26
N TRP A 96 -9.32 20.08 -8.49
CA TRP A 96 -8.76 18.91 -9.17
C TRP A 96 -8.93 17.64 -8.33
N ASP A 97 -8.67 17.70 -7.01
CA ASP A 97 -8.81 16.53 -6.13
C ASP A 97 -10.26 16.04 -6.06
N ARG A 98 -11.21 16.98 -6.02
CA ARG A 98 -12.65 16.68 -5.97
C ARG A 98 -13.21 16.03 -7.23
N GLU A 99 -12.60 16.28 -8.38
CA GLU A 99 -13.01 15.68 -9.66
C GLU A 99 -12.51 14.23 -9.83
N GLN A 100 -11.62 13.77 -8.93
CA GLN A 100 -11.04 12.44 -9.05
C GLN A 100 -12.02 11.31 -8.76
N THR A 101 -11.76 10.18 -9.41
CA THR A 101 -12.48 8.93 -9.24
C THR A 101 -11.47 7.81 -9.02
N PRO A 102 -11.88 6.64 -8.48
CA PRO A 102 -10.97 5.50 -8.37
C PRO A 102 -10.34 5.08 -9.70
N LEU A 103 -11.01 5.32 -10.83
CA LEU A 103 -10.43 5.00 -12.14
C LEU A 103 -9.42 6.05 -12.61
N SER A 104 -9.67 7.35 -12.40
CA SER A 104 -8.74 8.40 -12.80
C SER A 104 -7.45 8.38 -11.97
N LEU A 105 -7.53 7.92 -10.72
CA LEU A 105 -6.38 7.78 -9.83
C LEU A 105 -5.52 6.53 -10.10
N LEU A 106 -6.03 5.55 -10.86
CA LEU A 106 -5.33 4.28 -11.09
C LEU A 106 -3.92 4.47 -11.66
N ARG A 107 -3.73 5.42 -12.58
CA ARG A 107 -2.40 5.68 -13.15
C ARG A 107 -1.39 6.11 -12.09
N TYR A 108 -1.80 6.99 -11.18
CA TYR A 108 -0.93 7.51 -10.13
C TYR A 108 -0.54 6.39 -9.17
N LEU A 109 -1.50 5.57 -8.72
CA LEU A 109 -1.20 4.39 -7.91
C LEU A 109 -0.17 3.44 -8.56
N LEU A 110 -0.23 3.28 -9.88
CA LEU A 110 0.75 2.46 -10.60
C LEU A 110 2.11 3.16 -10.70
N ASP A 111 2.12 4.45 -11.03
CA ASP A 111 3.32 5.27 -11.15
C ASP A 111 4.10 5.28 -9.81
N GLU A 112 3.44 5.61 -8.69
CA GLU A 112 4.11 5.62 -7.37
C GLU A 112 4.63 4.23 -6.96
N SER A 113 3.94 3.16 -7.39
CA SER A 113 4.41 1.79 -7.13
C SER A 113 5.68 1.47 -7.94
N TYR A 114 5.81 2.04 -9.15
CA TYR A 114 7.02 1.88 -9.97
C TYR A 114 8.16 2.76 -9.45
N GLU A 115 7.89 3.99 -9.03
CA GLU A 115 8.88 4.90 -8.44
C GLU A 115 9.43 4.31 -7.12
N ALA A 116 8.55 3.78 -6.25
CA ALA A 116 8.98 3.04 -5.06
C ALA A 116 9.85 1.81 -5.41
N SER A 117 9.52 1.12 -6.50
CA SER A 117 10.32 -0.02 -6.98
C SER A 117 11.70 0.42 -7.49
N GLU A 118 11.77 1.56 -8.18
CA GLU A 118 13.02 2.16 -8.63
C GLU A 118 13.91 2.54 -7.44
N ALA A 119 13.35 3.19 -6.41
CA ALA A 119 14.08 3.57 -5.21
C ALA A 119 14.64 2.35 -4.45
N ILE A 120 13.87 1.26 -4.33
CA ILE A 120 14.35 -0.02 -3.75
C ILE A 120 15.58 -0.52 -4.51
N VAL A 121 15.49 -0.52 -5.84
CA VAL A 121 16.52 -1.06 -6.73
C VAL A 121 17.77 -0.19 -6.72
N ALA A 122 17.60 1.13 -6.66
CA ALA A 122 18.69 2.09 -6.55
C ALA A 122 19.38 2.08 -5.18
N GLY A 123 18.76 1.47 -4.16
CA GLY A 123 19.20 1.56 -2.77
C GLY A 123 19.05 2.99 -2.21
N ASP A 124 18.14 3.78 -2.77
CA ASP A 124 17.86 5.14 -2.34
C ASP A 124 16.84 5.10 -1.19
N GLU A 125 17.35 5.06 0.04
CA GLU A 125 16.49 5.02 1.24
C GLU A 125 15.63 6.28 1.40
N ALA A 126 16.13 7.44 0.96
CA ALA A 126 15.40 8.69 1.06
C ALA A 126 14.28 8.75 0.03
N GLY A 127 14.58 8.42 -1.23
CA GLY A 127 13.58 8.24 -2.28
C GLY A 127 12.53 7.21 -1.88
N LEU A 128 12.95 6.05 -1.36
CA LEU A 128 12.02 5.00 -0.94
C LEU A 128 11.03 5.49 0.13
N ALA A 129 11.50 6.28 1.09
CA ALA A 129 10.62 6.85 2.10
C ALA A 129 9.60 7.83 1.51
N ASP A 130 9.99 8.61 0.50
CA ASP A 130 9.12 9.56 -0.21
C ASP A 130 8.06 8.81 -1.02
N GLU A 131 8.48 7.86 -1.86
CA GLU A 131 7.58 7.10 -2.74
C GLU A 131 6.60 6.20 -1.97
N LEU A 132 7.02 5.64 -0.83
CA LEU A 132 6.09 4.92 0.06
C LEU A 132 5.05 5.86 0.67
N GLY A 133 5.41 7.13 0.87
CA GLY A 133 4.50 8.20 1.25
C GLY A 133 3.45 8.46 0.17
N ASP A 134 3.85 8.48 -1.10
CA ASP A 134 2.93 8.71 -2.22
C ASP A 134 2.05 7.48 -2.51
N VAL A 135 2.57 6.26 -2.38
CA VAL A 135 1.75 5.05 -2.36
C VAL A 135 0.72 5.11 -1.22
N LEU A 136 1.11 5.57 -0.03
CA LEU A 136 0.20 5.74 1.10
C LEU A 136 -0.86 6.82 0.84
N LEU A 137 -0.48 7.94 0.21
CA LEU A 137 -1.41 8.97 -0.27
C LEU A 137 -2.48 8.36 -1.17
N GLN A 138 -2.11 7.51 -2.12
CA GLN A 138 -3.09 6.87 -3.01
C GLN A 138 -4.06 5.97 -2.21
N VAL A 139 -3.59 5.21 -1.23
CA VAL A 139 -4.46 4.41 -0.34
C VAL A 139 -5.46 5.29 0.41
N VAL A 140 -5.01 6.42 0.97
CA VAL A 140 -5.88 7.38 1.67
C VAL A 140 -6.86 8.04 0.71
N PHE A 141 -6.42 8.50 -0.46
CA PHE A 141 -7.25 9.17 -1.45
C PHE A 141 -8.37 8.25 -1.94
N HIS A 142 -8.03 7.02 -2.37
CA HIS A 142 -9.02 6.03 -2.79
C HIS A 142 -10.03 5.72 -1.69
N SER A 143 -9.60 5.68 -0.43
CA SER A 143 -10.47 5.46 0.71
C SER A 143 -11.38 6.66 1.01
N ALA A 144 -10.89 7.89 0.83
CA ALA A 144 -11.64 9.11 1.08
C ALA A 144 -12.77 9.34 0.06
N ILE A 145 -12.56 8.94 -1.21
CA ILE A 145 -13.58 9.07 -2.27
C ILE A 145 -14.46 7.82 -2.44
N ALA A 146 -14.20 6.77 -1.66
CA ALA A 146 -14.98 5.53 -1.71
C ALA A 146 -16.40 5.74 -1.18
N LYS A 147 -17.38 5.07 -1.82
CA LYS A 147 -18.80 5.16 -1.41
C LYS A 147 -19.22 4.10 -0.39
N THR A 148 -18.45 3.02 -0.28
CA THR A 148 -18.87 1.80 0.42
C THR A 148 -17.91 1.35 1.51
N PHE A 149 -16.79 2.04 1.69
CA PHE A 149 -15.78 1.74 2.70
C PHE A 149 -15.00 3.00 3.07
N SER A 150 -14.31 2.95 4.20
CA SER A 150 -13.44 4.00 4.75
C SER A 150 -11.99 3.50 4.87
N LEU A 151 -11.04 4.39 5.20
CA LEU A 151 -9.66 3.96 5.48
C LEU A 151 -9.62 3.01 6.69
N ALA A 152 -10.46 3.25 7.71
CA ALA A 152 -10.59 2.36 8.86
C ALA A 152 -10.98 0.93 8.43
N ASP A 153 -11.90 0.77 7.48
CA ASP A 153 -12.27 -0.54 6.94
C ASP A 153 -11.10 -1.23 6.23
N VAL A 154 -10.30 -0.47 5.46
CA VAL A 154 -9.10 -0.96 4.78
C VAL A 154 -8.07 -1.48 5.80
N VAL A 155 -7.78 -0.67 6.83
CA VAL A 155 -6.83 -1.01 7.89
C VAL A 155 -7.33 -2.21 8.70
N HIS A 156 -8.57 -2.18 9.19
CA HIS A 156 -9.16 -3.29 9.95
C HIS A 156 -9.18 -4.59 9.15
N GLY A 157 -9.60 -4.54 7.89
CA GLY A 157 -9.62 -5.70 7.00
C GLY A 157 -8.23 -6.29 6.79
N GLN A 158 -7.20 -5.45 6.69
CA GLN A 158 -5.82 -5.90 6.53
C GLN A 158 -5.24 -6.45 7.85
N VAL A 159 -5.45 -5.78 8.99
CA VAL A 159 -5.01 -6.24 10.32
C VAL A 159 -5.62 -7.59 10.66
N ALA A 160 -6.94 -7.74 10.55
CA ALA A 160 -7.63 -9.00 10.82
C ALA A 160 -7.13 -10.15 9.93
N LYS A 161 -6.83 -9.85 8.66
CA LYS A 161 -6.23 -10.81 7.72
C LYS A 161 -4.81 -11.20 8.12
N LEU A 162 -3.97 -10.25 8.52
CA LEU A 162 -2.59 -10.52 8.95
C LEU A 162 -2.56 -11.34 10.25
N ILE A 163 -3.39 -11.01 11.24
CA ILE A 163 -3.52 -11.78 12.48
C ILE A 163 -3.95 -13.21 12.18
N ARG A 164 -5.02 -13.38 11.37
CA ARG A 164 -5.51 -14.71 10.98
C ARG A 164 -4.43 -15.55 10.28
N ARG A 165 -3.59 -14.93 9.45
CA ARG A 165 -2.57 -15.62 8.65
C ARG A 165 -1.22 -15.83 9.36
N HIS A 166 -1.04 -15.27 10.55
CA HIS A 166 0.15 -15.48 11.38
C HIS A 166 -0.24 -16.03 12.77
N PRO A 167 -0.92 -17.18 12.86
CA PRO A 167 -1.25 -17.77 14.17
C PRO A 167 0.03 -18.03 14.97
N HIS A 168 1.13 -18.44 14.33
CA HIS A 168 2.43 -18.63 14.98
C HIS A 168 3.04 -17.36 15.63
N VAL A 169 2.49 -16.17 15.38
CA VAL A 169 2.86 -14.90 16.05
C VAL A 169 1.80 -14.47 17.07
N PHE A 170 0.51 -14.67 16.75
CA PHE A 170 -0.63 -14.11 17.49
C PHE A 170 -1.47 -15.13 18.26
N SER A 171 -1.06 -16.40 18.30
CA SER A 171 -1.66 -17.48 19.10
C SER A 171 -0.58 -18.28 19.84
N ASP A 172 -0.98 -19.28 20.62
CA ASP A 172 -0.06 -20.12 21.40
C ASP A 172 0.73 -21.14 20.54
N GLU A 173 0.59 -21.12 19.21
CA GLU A 173 1.39 -21.95 18.31
C GLU A 173 2.83 -21.40 18.21
N HIS A 174 3.83 -22.18 18.63
CA HIS A 174 5.24 -21.78 18.58
C HIS A 174 6.06 -22.71 17.67
N GLY A 175 7.14 -22.17 17.06
CA GLY A 175 8.19 -22.97 16.43
C GLY A 175 8.05 -23.25 14.93
N ALA A 176 7.30 -22.44 14.18
CA ALA A 176 7.19 -22.61 12.73
C ALA A 176 8.48 -22.19 11.99
N THR A 177 8.94 -23.03 11.05
CA THR A 177 10.01 -22.65 10.10
C THR A 177 9.44 -21.76 9.00
N ALA A 178 10.28 -20.96 8.32
CA ALA A 178 9.83 -20.09 7.22
C ALA A 178 9.06 -20.85 6.12
N SER A 179 9.49 -22.08 5.79
CA SER A 179 8.79 -22.95 4.82
C SER A 179 7.42 -23.42 5.31
N ALA A 180 7.31 -23.76 6.61
CA ALA A 180 6.04 -24.11 7.22
C ALA A 180 5.08 -22.91 7.26
N VAL A 181 5.58 -21.71 7.57
CA VAL A 181 4.81 -20.46 7.54
C VAL A 181 4.30 -20.16 6.13
N ALA A 182 5.16 -20.26 5.11
CA ALA A 182 4.75 -20.04 3.72
C ALA A 182 3.65 -21.02 3.25
N SER A 183 3.75 -22.28 3.67
CA SER A 183 2.75 -23.31 3.35
C SER A 183 1.41 -23.03 4.06
N GLN A 184 1.46 -22.68 5.35
CA GLN A 184 0.29 -22.30 6.14
C GLN A 184 -0.40 -21.05 5.56
N TRP A 185 0.39 -20.09 5.07
CA TRP A 185 -0.11 -18.88 4.42
C TRP A 185 -0.95 -19.17 3.18
N GLU A 186 -0.46 -20.00 2.26
CA GLU A 186 -1.21 -20.35 1.04
C GLU A 186 -2.46 -21.17 1.38
N GLN A 187 -2.43 -22.02 2.42
CA GLN A 187 -3.64 -22.71 2.90
C GLN A 187 -4.69 -21.74 3.44
N LEU A 188 -4.31 -20.82 4.34
CA LEU A 188 -5.24 -19.85 4.94
C LEU A 188 -5.82 -18.87 3.92
N LYS A 189 -5.09 -18.60 2.84
CA LYS A 189 -5.58 -17.80 1.70
C LYS A 189 -6.75 -18.45 0.96
N THR A 190 -6.90 -19.77 1.00
CA THR A 190 -8.05 -20.47 0.39
C THR A 190 -9.37 -20.26 1.14
N LEU A 191 -9.31 -19.79 2.39
CA LEU A 191 -10.47 -19.51 3.22
C LEU A 191 -11.05 -18.10 3.00
N ASP A 192 -10.35 -17.26 2.23
CA ASP A 192 -10.81 -15.90 1.95
C ASP A 192 -11.98 -15.92 0.95
N PRO A 193 -12.88 -14.91 1.01
CA PRO A 193 -13.93 -14.76 0.01
C PRO A 193 -13.36 -14.76 -1.41
N PRO A 194 -14.03 -15.42 -2.37
CA PRO A 194 -13.56 -15.49 -3.74
C PRO A 194 -13.43 -14.08 -4.31
N ARG A 195 -12.26 -13.78 -4.89
CA ARG A 195 -12.04 -12.51 -5.60
C ARG A 195 -12.78 -12.53 -6.93
N THR A 196 -13.35 -11.38 -7.30
CA THR A 196 -13.86 -11.18 -8.65
C THR A 196 -12.67 -10.95 -9.60
N HIS A 197 -12.71 -11.59 -10.77
CA HIS A 197 -11.65 -11.52 -11.77
C HIS A 197 -12.10 -10.72 -13.01
N ALA A 198 -12.89 -9.66 -12.80
CA ALA A 198 -13.56 -8.93 -13.88
C ALA A 198 -12.65 -8.02 -14.72
N ALA A 199 -11.51 -7.60 -14.17
CA ALA A 199 -10.60 -6.67 -14.81
C ALA A 199 -9.13 -7.09 -14.67
N GLU A 200 -8.82 -8.38 -14.72
CA GLU A 200 -7.43 -8.85 -14.59
C GLU A 200 -6.52 -8.44 -15.77
N TRP A 201 -7.09 -7.92 -16.86
CA TRP A 201 -6.33 -7.36 -17.98
C TRP A 201 -5.47 -6.14 -17.59
N VAL A 202 -5.65 -5.58 -16.39
CA VAL A 202 -4.81 -4.48 -15.85
C VAL A 202 -3.42 -4.94 -15.39
N TYR A 203 -3.20 -6.25 -15.19
CA TYR A 203 -1.86 -6.75 -14.83
C TYR A 203 -0.94 -6.73 -16.06
N PRO A 204 0.39 -6.59 -15.85
CA PRO A 204 1.36 -6.89 -16.90
C PRO A 204 1.09 -8.27 -17.52
N SER A 205 1.27 -8.41 -18.83
CA SER A 205 0.75 -9.56 -19.57
C SER A 205 1.34 -10.89 -19.09
N LEU A 206 2.62 -10.96 -18.72
CA LEU A 206 3.23 -12.19 -18.19
C LEU A 206 2.75 -12.52 -16.77
N VAL A 207 2.51 -11.50 -15.95
CA VAL A 207 1.89 -11.66 -14.63
C VAL A 207 0.46 -12.20 -14.77
N TRP A 208 -0.31 -11.65 -15.70
CA TRP A 208 -1.68 -12.08 -15.96
C TRP A 208 -1.73 -13.52 -16.48
N ALA A 209 -0.90 -13.84 -17.47
CA ALA A 209 -0.72 -15.19 -17.99
C ALA A 209 -0.46 -16.20 -16.86
N ARG A 210 0.52 -15.94 -16.00
CA ARG A 210 0.85 -16.81 -14.85
C ARG A 210 -0.37 -17.06 -13.95
N ARG A 211 -1.20 -16.04 -13.70
CA ARG A 211 -2.41 -16.15 -12.88
C ARG A 211 -3.50 -17.00 -13.54
N LEU A 212 -3.72 -16.81 -14.84
CA LEU A 212 -4.65 -17.63 -15.62
C LEU A 212 -4.20 -19.11 -15.66
N GLY A 213 -2.90 -19.36 -15.82
CA GLY A 213 -2.30 -20.69 -15.73
C GLY A 213 -2.48 -21.34 -14.36
N LYS A 214 -2.25 -20.62 -13.25
CA LYS A 214 -2.48 -21.14 -11.88
C LYS A 214 -3.95 -21.58 -11.66
N ARG A 215 -4.90 -20.96 -12.38
CA ARG A 215 -6.34 -21.27 -12.32
C ARG A 215 -6.76 -22.35 -13.31
N GLY A 216 -5.84 -22.88 -14.13
CA GLY A 216 -6.15 -23.89 -15.15
C GLY A 216 -7.05 -23.38 -16.28
N ILE A 217 -7.12 -22.05 -16.49
CA ILE A 217 -7.94 -21.44 -17.54
C ILE A 217 -7.25 -21.58 -18.90
N LEU A 218 -5.93 -21.47 -18.91
CA LEU A 218 -5.15 -21.58 -20.13
C LEU A 218 -4.66 -23.02 -20.33
N PRO A 219 -4.63 -23.51 -21.58
CA PRO A 219 -4.15 -24.84 -21.88
C PRO A 219 -2.65 -24.94 -21.55
N THR A 220 -2.23 -26.11 -21.08
CA THR A 220 -0.80 -26.43 -20.98
C THR A 220 -0.17 -26.28 -22.35
N SER A 221 0.87 -25.45 -22.45
CA SER A 221 1.58 -25.25 -23.70
C SER A 221 2.80 -26.16 -23.79
N ASN A 222 3.18 -26.52 -25.02
CA ASN A 222 4.51 -27.05 -25.29
C ASN A 222 5.39 -25.90 -25.78
N VAL A 223 6.32 -25.44 -24.94
CA VAL A 223 7.21 -24.32 -25.27
C VAL A 223 8.03 -24.55 -26.52
N PHE A 224 8.46 -25.78 -26.77
CA PHE A 224 9.23 -26.11 -27.96
C PHE A 224 8.37 -25.96 -29.22
N GLU A 225 7.14 -26.46 -29.18
CA GLU A 225 6.19 -26.38 -30.29
C GLU A 225 5.79 -24.92 -30.57
N ALA A 226 5.37 -24.18 -29.54
CA ALA A 226 4.94 -22.78 -29.69
C ALA A 226 6.06 -21.88 -30.23
N VAL A 227 7.29 -22.03 -29.71
CA VAL A 227 8.45 -21.28 -30.21
C VAL A 227 8.84 -21.75 -31.62
N SER A 228 8.74 -23.04 -31.91
CA SER A 228 8.99 -23.57 -33.27
C SER A 228 8.00 -22.99 -34.28
N GLU A 229 6.71 -22.90 -33.97
CA GLU A 229 5.72 -22.30 -34.86
C GLU A 229 5.97 -20.80 -35.08
N LEU A 230 6.30 -20.05 -34.02
CA LEU A 230 6.76 -18.66 -34.14
C LEU A 230 7.96 -18.55 -35.10
N LEU A 231 8.97 -19.40 -34.96
CA LEU A 231 10.14 -19.40 -35.83
C LEU A 231 9.77 -19.70 -37.28
N LYS A 232 8.90 -20.68 -37.54
CA LYS A 232 8.43 -21.02 -38.90
C LYS A 232 7.70 -19.84 -39.55
N VAL A 233 6.79 -19.19 -38.83
CA VAL A 233 6.06 -18.02 -39.33
C VAL A 233 7.01 -16.84 -39.56
N TYR A 234 7.92 -16.56 -38.62
CA TYR A 234 8.90 -15.48 -38.73
C TYR A 234 9.80 -15.60 -39.97
N ILE A 235 10.24 -16.83 -40.31
CA ILE A 235 11.08 -17.07 -41.49
C ILE A 235 10.30 -17.27 -42.80
N GLY A 236 8.97 -17.14 -42.77
CA GLY A 236 8.11 -17.31 -43.95
C GLY A 236 7.86 -18.75 -44.39
N ASN A 237 8.16 -19.73 -43.53
CA ASN A 237 7.98 -21.16 -43.79
C ASN A 237 6.79 -21.78 -43.04
N GLY A 238 5.95 -20.96 -42.39
CA GLY A 238 4.79 -21.38 -41.62
C GLY A 238 3.52 -20.64 -42.02
N GLU A 239 2.37 -21.21 -41.68
CA GLU A 239 1.06 -20.57 -41.81
C GLU A 239 0.69 -19.82 -40.52
N GLY A 240 -0.17 -18.80 -40.62
CA GLY A 240 -0.65 -18.03 -39.47
C GLY A 240 -0.11 -16.61 -39.39
N LYS A 241 -0.59 -15.84 -38.40
CA LYS A 241 -0.10 -14.47 -38.16
C LYS A 241 1.06 -14.47 -37.18
N LEU A 242 2.03 -13.60 -37.44
CA LEU A 242 3.18 -13.40 -36.55
C LEU A 242 2.73 -12.95 -35.15
N GLU A 243 1.73 -12.07 -35.06
CA GLU A 243 1.18 -11.59 -33.79
C GLU A 243 0.62 -12.72 -32.93
N GLU A 244 -0.14 -13.64 -33.54
CA GLU A 244 -0.77 -14.77 -32.86
C GLU A 244 0.29 -15.78 -32.36
N THR A 245 1.22 -16.17 -33.24
CA THR A 245 2.31 -17.09 -32.87
C THR A 245 3.28 -16.50 -31.85
N LEU A 246 3.50 -15.18 -31.87
CA LEU A 246 4.29 -14.48 -30.85
C LEU A 246 3.60 -14.54 -29.49
N ALA A 247 2.28 -14.31 -29.45
CA ALA A 247 1.50 -14.39 -28.22
C ALA A 247 1.51 -15.83 -27.64
N ASP A 248 1.36 -16.85 -28.49
CA ASP A 248 1.41 -18.25 -28.07
C ASP A 248 2.78 -18.64 -27.51
N ALA A 249 3.86 -18.18 -28.13
CA ALA A 249 5.22 -18.38 -27.63
C ALA A 249 5.46 -17.66 -26.29
N ALA A 250 5.02 -16.40 -26.15
CA ALA A 250 5.12 -15.64 -24.91
C ALA A 250 4.34 -16.31 -23.77
N TRP A 251 3.12 -16.78 -24.06
CA TRP A 251 2.33 -17.60 -23.15
C TRP A 251 3.10 -18.85 -22.71
N ALA A 252 3.70 -19.56 -23.67
CA ALA A 252 4.38 -20.80 -23.37
C ALA A 252 5.61 -20.61 -22.46
N VAL A 253 6.33 -19.52 -22.64
CA VAL A 253 7.43 -19.11 -21.74
C VAL A 253 6.90 -18.78 -20.33
N ALA A 254 5.74 -18.11 -20.23
CA ALA A 254 5.11 -17.82 -18.94
C ALA A 254 4.66 -19.11 -18.22
N ASP A 255 4.13 -20.10 -18.96
CA ASP A 255 3.73 -21.39 -18.36
C ASP A 255 4.94 -22.21 -17.89
N VAL A 256 6.05 -22.22 -18.64
CA VAL A 256 7.31 -22.81 -18.15
C VAL A 256 7.73 -22.15 -16.83
N SER A 257 7.72 -20.81 -16.77
CA SER A 257 8.08 -20.10 -15.54
C SER A 257 7.21 -20.53 -14.36
N ARG A 258 5.90 -20.70 -14.56
CA ARG A 258 4.98 -21.23 -13.54
C ARG A 258 5.37 -22.64 -13.09
N GLN A 259 5.66 -23.56 -14.02
CA GLN A 259 6.01 -24.96 -13.72
C GLN A 259 7.29 -25.08 -12.88
N TYR A 260 8.25 -24.18 -13.08
CA TYR A 260 9.53 -24.17 -12.37
C TYR A 260 9.59 -23.12 -11.23
N HIS A 261 8.43 -22.63 -10.78
CA HIS A 261 8.31 -21.66 -9.69
C HIS A 261 9.10 -20.36 -9.90
N GLN A 262 9.34 -19.98 -11.16
CA GLN A 262 9.94 -18.71 -11.56
C GLN A 262 8.88 -17.63 -11.79
N ASP A 263 9.32 -16.38 -11.82
CA ASP A 263 8.53 -15.23 -12.25
C ASP A 263 9.07 -14.70 -13.58
N ALA A 264 8.30 -14.88 -14.66
CA ALA A 264 8.69 -14.52 -16.02
C ALA A 264 8.87 -13.00 -16.19
N GLU A 265 7.98 -12.21 -15.58
CA GLU A 265 8.04 -10.74 -15.64
C GLU A 265 9.30 -10.26 -14.93
N TRP A 266 9.56 -10.76 -13.72
CA TRP A 266 10.77 -10.42 -12.96
C TRP A 266 12.05 -10.86 -13.67
N SER A 267 12.04 -12.05 -14.30
CA SER A 267 13.20 -12.56 -15.03
C SER A 267 13.52 -11.70 -16.25
N LEU A 268 12.51 -11.24 -16.98
CA LEU A 268 12.70 -10.31 -18.09
C LEU A 268 13.17 -8.95 -17.58
N TRP A 269 12.53 -8.43 -16.54
CA TRP A 269 12.84 -7.14 -15.94
C TRP A 269 14.30 -7.06 -15.47
N THR A 270 14.76 -8.03 -14.67
CA THR A 270 16.15 -8.11 -14.21
C THR A 270 17.14 -8.23 -15.37
N ARG A 271 16.78 -8.98 -16.42
CA ARG A 271 17.65 -9.13 -17.59
C ARG A 271 17.77 -7.84 -18.40
N LEU A 272 16.68 -7.09 -18.56
CA LEU A 272 16.68 -5.78 -19.21
C LEU A 272 17.50 -4.77 -18.40
N ALA A 273 17.35 -4.74 -17.08
CA ALA A 273 18.13 -3.88 -16.20
C ALA A 273 19.65 -4.17 -16.27
N PHE A 274 20.04 -5.45 -16.38
CA PHE A 274 21.44 -5.82 -16.62
C PHE A 274 21.96 -5.25 -17.94
N PHE A 275 21.18 -5.33 -19.01
CA PHE A 275 21.59 -4.83 -20.32
C PHE A 275 21.64 -3.30 -20.41
N SER A 276 20.73 -2.59 -19.71
CA SER A 276 20.72 -1.14 -19.72
C SER A 276 21.83 -0.55 -18.85
N ASN A 277 22.04 -1.11 -17.65
CA ASN A 277 22.81 -0.46 -16.58
C ASN A 277 23.90 -1.35 -15.94
N GLY A 278 24.08 -2.59 -16.41
CA GLY A 278 25.07 -3.52 -15.85
C GLY A 278 24.74 -4.07 -14.45
N MET A 279 23.52 -3.83 -13.95
CA MET A 279 23.09 -4.29 -12.62
C MET A 279 22.85 -5.80 -12.59
N ASN A 280 23.38 -6.47 -11.57
CA ASN A 280 23.09 -7.87 -11.27
C ASN A 280 22.32 -7.96 -9.95
N PHE A 281 21.11 -8.49 -10.01
CA PHE A 281 20.30 -8.85 -8.85
C PHE A 281 20.66 -10.29 -8.46
N SER A 282 21.67 -10.45 -7.57
CA SER A 282 22.09 -11.76 -7.03
C SER A 282 21.43 -12.05 -5.70
#